data_AF-A0A1E4SYZ0-F1
#
_entry.id   AF-A0A1E4SYZ0-F1
#
_cell.length_a   1.000
_cell.length_b   1.000
_cell.length_c   1.000
_cell.angle_alpha   90.00
_cell.angle_beta   90.00
_cell.angle_gamma   90.00
#
_symmetry.space_group_name_H-M   'P 1'
#
loop_
_entity.id
_entity.type
_entity.pdbx_description
1 polymer ?
#
loop_
_entity_poly.entity_id
_entity_poly.type
_entity_poly.pdbx_seq_one_letter_code
_entity_poly.pdbx_strand_id
1 'polypeptide(L)'
;MSDADSVVQQSTDVLIQEICKTILNASKNAMIYGYRVRFIHSISIQLLSIDKSQKLYKQIVLKLWKAFKLGIDHGKILSSFAIIYKLMLITLTKLTDNNNNKQSNINIKHLNNFISGFIGGFIVYGGFINKRKPGMLNDAILKQITLYCLSRVALGLGKFIVKQITKKLITFKRKAAEGRHSSNYHEMKIMFNKVESYGRLLSSGLIWGSVMMFYSIDKNFLLQKSLKLSLDFIYGDSIYSWMEAFNYSR
;
A
#
# COMPACT_ATOMS: atom_id res chain seq x y z
N MET A 1 -25.68 -45.91 2.00
CA MET A 1 -25.16 -44.86 1.10
C MET A 1 -25.67 -43.47 1.47
N SER A 2 -26.91 -43.31 1.94
CA SER A 2 -27.48 -41.99 2.33
C SER A 2 -26.77 -41.24 3.47
N ASP A 3 -26.15 -41.95 4.44
CA ASP A 3 -25.56 -41.30 5.62
C ASP A 3 -24.12 -40.78 5.41
N ALA A 4 -23.37 -41.36 4.47
CA ALA A 4 -22.02 -40.89 4.17
C ALA A 4 -22.07 -39.58 3.36
N ASP A 5 -23.00 -39.50 2.40
CA ASP A 5 -23.19 -38.30 1.57
C ASP A 5 -23.73 -37.13 2.39
N SER A 6 -24.62 -37.37 3.37
CA SER A 6 -25.14 -36.32 4.26
C SER A 6 -24.08 -35.76 5.21
N VAL A 7 -23.19 -36.60 5.74
CA VAL A 7 -22.06 -36.18 6.58
C VAL A 7 -21.02 -35.38 5.77
N VAL A 8 -20.72 -35.83 4.54
CA VAL A 8 -19.83 -35.09 3.63
C VAL A 8 -20.44 -33.74 3.27
N GLN A 9 -21.73 -33.69 2.92
CA GLN A 9 -22.45 -32.45 2.62
C GLN A 9 -22.39 -31.47 3.80
N GLN A 10 -22.69 -31.94 5.02
CA GLN A 10 -22.64 -31.14 6.23
C GLN A 10 -21.24 -30.58 6.51
N SER A 11 -20.19 -31.38 6.29
CA SER A 11 -18.80 -30.92 6.45
C SER A 11 -18.42 -29.85 5.42
N THR A 12 -18.91 -29.96 4.18
CA THR A 12 -18.65 -28.99 3.12
C THR A 12 -19.37 -27.67 3.37
N ASP A 13 -20.60 -27.70 3.88
CA ASP A 13 -21.38 -26.50 4.20
C ASP A 13 -20.74 -25.69 5.33
N VAL A 14 -20.26 -26.36 6.39
CA VAL A 14 -19.54 -25.69 7.49
C VAL A 14 -18.27 -25.01 6.97
N LEU A 15 -17.51 -25.69 6.11
CA LEU A 15 -16.28 -25.15 5.54
C LEU A 15 -16.53 -23.95 4.61
N ILE A 16 -17.60 -23.99 3.81
CA ILE A 16 -18.01 -22.86 2.96
C ILE A 16 -18.43 -21.67 3.83
N GLN A 17 -19.19 -21.90 4.90
CA GLN A 17 -19.58 -20.83 5.83
C GLN A 17 -18.37 -20.18 6.50
N GLU A 18 -17.37 -20.95 6.92
CA GLU A 18 -16.14 -20.43 7.51
C GLU A 18 -15.31 -19.58 6.52
N ILE A 19 -15.21 -20.03 5.27
CA ILE A 19 -14.53 -19.30 4.19
C ILE A 19 -15.24 -17.98 3.92
N CYS A 20 -16.56 -18.01 3.75
CA CYS A 20 -17.39 -16.83 3.52
C CYS A 20 -17.27 -15.84 4.68
N LYS A 21 -17.30 -16.31 5.94
CA LYS A 21 -17.12 -15.49 7.13
C LYS A 21 -15.74 -14.83 7.16
N THR A 22 -14.68 -15.57 6.82
CA THR A 22 -13.31 -15.05 6.78
C THR A 22 -13.14 -13.97 5.72
N ILE A 23 -13.69 -14.18 4.52
CA ILE A 23 -13.68 -13.21 3.42
C ILE A 23 -14.48 -11.97 3.81
N LEU A 24 -15.66 -12.14 4.40
CA LEU A 24 -16.53 -11.04 4.82
C LEU A 24 -15.87 -10.20 5.91
N ASN A 25 -15.22 -10.83 6.90
CA ASN A 25 -14.51 -10.11 7.96
C ASN A 25 -13.30 -9.34 7.41
N ALA A 26 -12.53 -9.94 6.51
CA ALA A 26 -11.42 -9.24 5.84
C ALA A 26 -11.93 -8.02 5.04
N SER A 27 -13.03 -8.19 4.30
CA SER A 27 -13.69 -7.13 3.55
C SER A 27 -14.20 -5.99 4.44
N LYS A 28 -14.89 -6.31 5.54
CA LYS A 28 -15.37 -5.33 6.52
C LYS A 28 -14.21 -4.53 7.13
N ASN A 29 -13.15 -5.22 7.54
CA ASN A 29 -11.97 -4.57 8.12
C ASN A 29 -11.29 -3.63 7.11
N ALA A 30 -11.14 -4.07 5.86
CA ALA A 30 -10.61 -3.24 4.79
C ALA A 30 -11.47 -2.00 4.52
N MET A 31 -12.80 -2.16 4.48
CA MET A 31 -13.73 -1.07 4.27
C MET A 31 -13.69 -0.05 5.42
N ILE A 32 -13.74 -0.50 6.68
CA ILE A 32 -13.68 0.37 7.87
C ILE A 32 -12.35 1.13 7.92
N TYR A 33 -11.25 0.42 7.70
CA TYR A 33 -9.92 1.04 7.71
C TYR A 33 -9.77 2.07 6.60
N GLY A 34 -10.12 1.71 5.37
CA GLY A 34 -10.03 2.60 4.22
C GLY A 34 -10.90 3.86 4.38
N TYR A 35 -12.12 3.68 4.88
CA TYR A 35 -13.01 4.79 5.20
C TYR A 35 -12.36 5.73 6.24
N ARG A 36 -11.94 5.22 7.40
CA ARG A 36 -11.43 6.05 8.51
C ARG A 36 -10.26 6.92 8.11
N VAL A 37 -9.22 6.33 7.50
CA VAL A 37 -7.99 7.06 7.18
C VAL A 37 -8.24 8.15 6.13
N ARG A 38 -8.97 7.82 5.06
CA ARG A 38 -9.19 8.76 3.95
C ARG A 38 -10.25 9.80 4.26
N PHE A 39 -11.27 9.45 5.03
CA PHE A 39 -12.29 10.39 5.48
C PHE A 39 -11.67 11.53 6.29
N ILE A 40 -10.82 11.21 7.29
CA ILE A 40 -10.13 12.22 8.11
C ILE A 40 -9.26 13.12 7.24
N HIS A 41 -8.47 12.54 6.33
CA HIS A 41 -7.62 13.32 5.42
C HIS A 41 -8.42 14.23 4.48
N SER A 42 -9.56 13.74 3.98
CA SER A 42 -10.40 14.52 3.05
C SER A 42 -11.18 15.60 3.77
N ILE A 43 -11.53 15.41 5.04
CA ILE A 43 -12.14 16.43 5.88
C ILE A 43 -11.13 17.54 6.17
N SER A 44 -9.92 17.21 6.59
CA SER A 44 -8.94 18.24 6.97
C SER A 44 -8.65 19.19 5.81
N ILE A 45 -8.46 18.67 4.59
CA ILE A 45 -8.27 19.50 3.39
C ILE A 45 -9.51 20.35 3.11
N GLN A 46 -10.70 19.77 3.22
CA GLN A 46 -11.93 20.49 2.89
C GLN A 46 -12.30 21.55 3.91
N LEU A 47 -11.96 21.36 5.19
CA LEU A 47 -12.08 22.38 6.24
C LEU A 47 -11.10 23.54 6.01
N LEU A 48 -9.86 23.25 5.61
CA LEU A 48 -8.85 24.27 5.31
C LEU A 48 -9.21 25.07 4.04
N SER A 49 -9.93 24.46 3.11
CA SER A 49 -10.32 25.09 1.83
C SER A 49 -11.66 25.85 1.92
N ILE A 50 -12.15 26.19 3.11
CA ILE A 50 -13.39 26.95 3.28
C ILE A 50 -13.10 28.44 3.11
N ASP A 51 -13.61 29.04 2.04
CA ASP A 51 -13.60 30.49 1.88
C ASP A 51 -14.66 31.15 2.78
N LYS A 52 -14.32 32.30 3.35
CA LYS A 52 -15.22 33.09 4.22
C LYS A 52 -16.41 33.72 3.48
N SER A 53 -16.47 33.62 2.15
CA SER A 53 -17.42 34.37 1.31
C SER A 53 -18.66 33.54 0.95
N GLN A 54 -19.65 33.58 1.86
CA GLN A 54 -21.10 33.32 1.68
C GLN A 54 -21.63 31.89 1.35
N LYS A 55 -22.79 31.58 1.96
CA LYS A 55 -23.49 30.27 2.09
C LYS A 55 -22.61 29.14 2.65
N LEU A 56 -21.91 29.43 3.75
CA LEU A 56 -21.01 28.53 4.48
C LEU A 56 -21.61 27.14 4.72
N TYR A 57 -22.87 27.05 5.18
CA TYR A 57 -23.49 25.77 5.53
C TYR A 57 -23.66 24.83 4.33
N LYS A 58 -24.16 25.34 3.19
CA LYS A 58 -24.36 24.51 1.98
C LYS A 58 -23.03 24.05 1.41
N GLN A 59 -22.00 24.90 1.44
CA GLN A 59 -20.66 24.53 0.99
C GLN A 59 -20.03 23.46 1.89
N ILE A 60 -20.15 23.61 3.22
CA ILE A 60 -19.65 22.62 4.19
C ILE A 60 -20.34 21.28 4.00
N VAL A 61 -21.67 21.23 3.88
CA VAL A 61 -22.41 19.97 3.69
C VAL A 61 -22.01 19.29 2.39
N LEU A 62 -21.90 20.03 1.28
CA LEU A 62 -21.45 19.46 -0.01
C LEU A 62 -20.02 18.94 0.06
N LYS A 63 -19.13 19.65 0.75
CA LYS A 63 -17.73 19.24 0.93
C LYS A 63 -17.62 18.00 1.84
N LEU A 64 -18.32 17.98 2.97
CA LEU A 64 -18.39 16.81 3.84
C LEU A 64 -18.97 15.58 3.11
N TRP A 65 -20.01 15.78 2.31
CA TRP A 65 -20.58 14.72 1.47
C TRP A 65 -19.55 14.18 0.48
N LYS A 66 -18.76 15.05 -0.16
CA LYS A 66 -17.66 14.65 -1.04
C LYS A 66 -16.58 13.86 -0.29
N ALA A 67 -16.18 14.29 0.92
CA ALA A 67 -15.22 13.55 1.75
C ALA A 67 -15.75 12.16 2.11
N PHE A 68 -17.02 12.10 2.50
CA PHE A 68 -17.70 10.86 2.85
C PHE A 68 -17.73 9.88 1.67
N LYS A 69 -18.18 10.35 0.49
CA LYS A 69 -18.19 9.56 -0.75
C LYS A 69 -16.80 9.06 -1.10
N LEU A 70 -15.78 9.91 -1.00
CA LEU A 70 -14.40 9.55 -1.30
C LEU A 70 -13.84 8.49 -0.33
N GLY A 71 -14.20 8.58 0.96
CA GLY A 71 -13.87 7.56 1.96
C GLY A 71 -14.51 6.21 1.65
N ILE A 72 -15.78 6.20 1.24
CA ILE A 72 -16.50 5.00 0.80
C ILE A 72 -15.83 4.40 -0.43
N ASP A 73 -15.52 5.20 -1.45
CA ASP A 73 -14.94 4.71 -2.70
C ASP A 73 -13.56 4.06 -2.45
N HIS A 74 -12.76 4.63 -1.55
CA HIS A 74 -11.51 4.02 -1.11
C HIS A 74 -11.70 2.72 -0.32
N GLY A 75 -12.69 2.69 0.59
CA GLY A 75 -13.07 1.49 1.31
C GLY A 75 -13.52 0.35 0.37
N LYS A 76 -14.29 0.66 -0.68
CA LYS A 76 -14.71 -0.29 -1.72
C LYS A 76 -13.52 -0.91 -2.47
N ILE A 77 -12.52 -0.10 -2.83
CA ILE A 77 -11.30 -0.59 -3.50
C ILE A 77 -10.55 -1.57 -2.61
N LEU A 78 -10.35 -1.21 -1.33
CA LEU A 78 -9.60 -2.04 -0.39
C LEU A 78 -10.35 -3.34 -0.05
N SER A 79 -11.68 -3.24 0.10
CA SER A 79 -12.58 -4.40 0.26
C SER A 79 -12.53 -5.34 -0.95
N SER A 80 -12.60 -4.80 -2.18
CA SER A 80 -12.52 -5.59 -3.41
C SER A 80 -11.20 -6.35 -3.50
N PHE A 81 -10.09 -5.69 -3.18
CA PHE A 81 -8.78 -6.34 -3.11
C PHE A 81 -8.73 -7.44 -2.03
N ALA A 82 -9.25 -7.16 -0.83
CA ALA A 82 -9.25 -8.15 0.26
C ALA A 82 -10.04 -9.41 -0.09
N ILE A 83 -11.18 -9.27 -0.79
CA ILE A 83 -12.00 -10.40 -1.26
C ILE A 83 -11.20 -11.25 -2.25
N ILE A 84 -10.66 -10.63 -3.31
CA ILE A 84 -9.94 -11.36 -4.37
C ILE A 84 -8.67 -12.01 -3.82
N TYR A 85 -7.93 -11.29 -2.97
CA TYR A 85 -6.74 -11.80 -2.31
C TYR A 85 -7.06 -13.04 -1.45
N LYS A 86 -8.07 -12.96 -0.58
CA LYS A 86 -8.45 -14.09 0.29
C LYS A 86 -8.99 -15.27 -0.51
N LEU A 87 -9.79 -15.00 -1.54
CA LEU A 87 -10.30 -16.04 -2.43
C LEU A 87 -9.14 -16.79 -3.10
N MET A 88 -8.21 -16.06 -3.72
CA MET A 88 -7.04 -16.68 -4.36
C MET A 88 -6.13 -17.39 -3.36
N LEU A 89 -5.86 -16.80 -2.20
CA LEU A 89 -5.02 -17.40 -1.18
C LEU A 89 -5.60 -18.73 -0.68
N ILE A 90 -6.91 -18.79 -0.42
CA ILE A 90 -7.57 -20.02 0.05
C ILE A 90 -7.52 -21.09 -1.04
N THR A 91 -7.79 -20.74 -2.30
CA THR A 91 -7.70 -21.68 -3.42
C THR A 91 -6.29 -22.25 -3.57
N LEU A 92 -5.26 -21.39 -3.59
CA LEU A 92 -3.87 -21.83 -3.71
C LEU A 92 -3.41 -22.67 -2.51
N THR A 93 -3.84 -22.32 -1.31
CA THR A 93 -3.49 -23.06 -0.09
C THR A 93 -4.11 -24.46 -0.11
N LYS A 94 -5.40 -24.58 -0.48
CA LYS A 94 -6.07 -25.88 -0.61
C LYS A 94 -5.42 -26.79 -1.67
N LEU A 95 -4.95 -26.23 -2.78
CA LEU A 95 -4.23 -27.01 -3.80
C LEU A 95 -2.84 -27.48 -3.32
N THR A 96 -2.24 -26.76 -2.38
CA THR A 96 -0.88 -27.03 -1.88
C THR A 96 -0.88 -28.02 -0.70
N ASP A 97 -1.91 -27.98 0.16
CA ASP A 97 -1.96 -28.71 1.43
C ASP A 97 -1.92 -30.25 1.29
N ASN A 98 -1.99 -30.79 0.07
CA ASN A 98 -1.80 -32.22 -0.22
C ASN A 98 -0.34 -32.71 -0.05
N ASN A 99 0.65 -31.84 0.15
CA ASN A 99 2.06 -32.24 0.28
C ASN A 99 2.55 -32.26 1.74
N ASN A 100 2.95 -33.45 2.22
CA ASN A 100 3.28 -33.77 3.63
C ASN A 100 4.58 -33.15 4.20
N ASN A 101 5.26 -32.25 3.48
CA ASN A 101 6.57 -31.74 3.91
C ASN A 101 6.48 -30.35 4.57
N LYS A 102 6.71 -30.30 5.89
CA LYS A 102 6.57 -29.08 6.73
C LYS A 102 7.46 -27.91 6.28
N GLN A 103 8.69 -28.17 5.83
CA GLN A 103 9.62 -27.13 5.39
C GLN A 103 9.30 -26.58 3.99
N SER A 104 8.83 -27.44 3.06
CA SER A 104 8.33 -26.97 1.77
C SER A 104 7.06 -26.13 1.94
N ASN A 105 6.22 -26.47 2.92
CA ASN A 105 4.97 -25.75 3.18
C ASN A 105 5.20 -24.28 3.59
N ILE A 106 6.34 -23.94 4.22
CA ILE A 106 6.68 -22.55 4.56
C ILE A 106 6.99 -21.75 3.29
N ASN A 107 7.90 -22.26 2.44
CA ASN A 107 8.27 -21.60 1.19
C ASN A 107 7.08 -21.46 0.24
N ILE A 108 6.25 -22.51 0.14
CA ILE A 108 5.05 -22.48 -0.71
C ILE A 108 4.01 -21.51 -0.12
N LYS A 109 3.86 -21.40 1.21
CA LYS A 109 2.98 -20.39 1.81
C LYS A 109 3.43 -18.97 1.47
N HIS A 110 4.72 -18.66 1.51
CA HIS A 110 5.22 -17.35 1.08
C HIS A 110 4.94 -17.09 -0.40
N LEU A 111 5.13 -18.10 -1.26
CA LEU A 111 4.84 -18.02 -2.68
C LEU A 111 3.33 -17.83 -2.94
N ASN A 112 2.46 -18.57 -2.25
CA ASN A 112 1.01 -18.46 -2.37
C ASN A 112 0.52 -17.07 -1.95
N ASN A 113 1.08 -16.48 -0.88
CA ASN A 113 0.79 -15.10 -0.49
C ASN A 113 1.26 -14.10 -1.56
N PHE A 114 2.43 -14.32 -2.16
CA PHE A 114 2.94 -13.47 -3.24
C PHE A 114 2.07 -13.55 -4.49
N ILE A 115 1.75 -14.76 -4.97
CA ILE A 115 0.95 -14.99 -6.17
C ILE A 115 -0.47 -14.46 -5.98
N SER A 116 -1.13 -14.75 -4.85
CA SER A 116 -2.46 -14.22 -4.55
C SER A 116 -2.47 -12.69 -4.46
N GLY A 117 -1.43 -12.10 -3.86
CA GLY A 117 -1.24 -10.65 -3.81
C GLY A 117 -1.02 -10.03 -5.20
N PHE A 118 -0.20 -10.67 -6.04
CA PHE A 118 0.08 -10.22 -7.41
C PHE A 118 -1.18 -10.26 -8.28
N ILE A 119 -1.91 -11.39 -8.28
CA ILE A 119 -3.15 -11.55 -9.03
C ILE A 119 -4.21 -10.55 -8.55
N GLY A 120 -4.39 -10.42 -7.23
CA GLY A 120 -5.32 -9.45 -6.65
C GLY A 120 -4.95 -8.00 -7.03
N GLY A 121 -3.66 -7.69 -7.04
CA GLY A 121 -3.17 -6.36 -7.39
C GLY A 121 -3.35 -6.05 -8.86
N PHE A 122 -3.05 -7.00 -9.75
CA PHE A 122 -3.26 -6.88 -11.18
C PHE A 122 -4.74 -6.69 -11.53
N ILE A 123 -5.63 -7.46 -10.89
CA ILE A 123 -7.07 -7.38 -11.17
C ILE A 123 -7.67 -6.05 -10.67
N VAL A 124 -7.34 -5.64 -9.44
CA VAL A 124 -7.94 -4.45 -8.82
C VAL A 124 -7.22 -3.17 -9.23
N TYR A 125 -5.92 -3.06 -8.97
CA TYR A 125 -5.15 -1.83 -9.17
C TYR A 125 -4.63 -1.68 -10.61
N GLY A 126 -4.46 -2.78 -11.35
CA GLY A 126 -4.09 -2.76 -12.77
C GLY A 126 -5.22 -2.31 -13.71
N GLY A 127 -6.40 -1.98 -13.18
CA GLY A 127 -7.52 -1.45 -13.95
C GLY A 127 -8.31 -2.51 -14.73
N PHE A 128 -8.05 -3.81 -14.53
CA PHE A 128 -8.81 -4.88 -15.19
C PHE A 128 -10.30 -4.84 -14.82
N ILE A 129 -10.61 -4.61 -13.55
CA ILE A 129 -11.99 -4.40 -13.09
C ILE A 129 -12.62 -3.17 -13.76
N ASN A 130 -11.88 -2.05 -13.82
CA ASN A 130 -12.40 -0.81 -14.39
C ASN A 130 -12.59 -0.93 -15.92
N LYS A 131 -11.76 -1.71 -16.60
CA LYS A 131 -11.92 -2.04 -18.03
C LYS A 131 -13.19 -2.87 -18.30
N ARG A 132 -13.58 -3.75 -17.38
CA ARG A 132 -14.82 -4.54 -17.48
C ARG A 132 -16.08 -3.75 -17.12
N LYS A 133 -15.99 -2.88 -16.12
CA LYS A 133 -17.10 -2.00 -15.70
C LYS A 133 -16.56 -0.59 -15.49
N PRO A 134 -16.63 0.28 -16.50
CA PRO A 134 -16.10 1.64 -16.40
C PRO A 134 -16.81 2.40 -15.28
N GLY A 135 -16.01 3.01 -14.39
CA GLY A 135 -16.52 3.80 -13.27
C GLY A 135 -16.83 3.01 -12.00
N MET A 136 -16.58 1.69 -11.96
CA MET A 136 -16.83 0.89 -10.76
C MET A 136 -15.85 1.23 -9.62
N LEU A 137 -14.60 1.54 -9.97
CA LEU A 137 -13.55 1.94 -9.03
C LEU A 137 -12.93 3.27 -9.48
N ASN A 138 -12.59 4.13 -8.53
CA ASN A 138 -12.06 5.45 -8.83
C ASN A 138 -10.55 5.37 -9.17
N ASP A 139 -10.20 5.61 -10.44
CA ASP A 139 -8.83 5.51 -10.95
C ASP A 139 -7.82 6.43 -10.23
N ALA A 140 -8.26 7.62 -9.80
CA ALA A 140 -7.39 8.52 -9.06
C ALA A 140 -7.01 7.92 -7.69
N ILE A 141 -7.97 7.26 -7.03
CA ILE A 141 -7.74 6.57 -5.76
C ILE A 141 -6.84 5.34 -5.96
N LEU A 142 -7.07 4.56 -7.03
CA LEU A 142 -6.23 3.40 -7.38
C LEU A 142 -4.76 3.84 -7.51
N LYS A 143 -4.51 4.85 -8.35
CA LYS A 143 -3.17 5.39 -8.58
C LYS A 143 -2.52 5.87 -7.27
N GLN A 144 -3.28 6.56 -6.41
CA GLN A 144 -2.76 7.02 -5.12
C GLN A 144 -2.37 5.86 -4.19
N ILE A 145 -3.20 4.81 -4.09
CA ILE A 145 -2.88 3.61 -3.30
C ILE A 145 -1.63 2.94 -3.85
N THR A 146 -1.57 2.73 -5.17
CA THR A 146 -0.45 2.05 -5.83
C THR A 146 0.86 2.79 -5.60
N LEU A 147 0.87 4.11 -5.75
CA LEU A 147 2.06 4.93 -5.52
C LEU A 147 2.48 4.98 -4.05
N TYR A 148 1.52 5.05 -3.15
CA TYR A 148 1.80 4.94 -1.72
C TYR A 148 2.45 3.58 -1.40
N CYS A 149 1.90 2.48 -1.92
CA CYS A 149 2.46 1.15 -1.75
C CYS A 149 3.87 1.05 -2.35
N LEU A 150 4.06 1.55 -3.58
CA LEU A 150 5.35 1.59 -4.26
C LEU A 150 6.40 2.32 -3.43
N SER A 151 6.08 3.50 -2.89
CA SER A 151 7.01 4.26 -2.05
C SER A 151 7.40 3.49 -0.78
N ARG A 152 6.45 2.77 -0.15
CA ARG A 152 6.71 1.94 1.03
C ARG A 152 7.59 0.74 0.70
N VAL A 153 7.37 0.09 -0.44
CA VAL A 153 8.21 -1.00 -0.93
C VAL A 153 9.61 -0.50 -1.27
N ALA A 154 9.76 0.62 -1.96
CA ALA A 154 11.05 1.23 -2.27
C ALA A 154 11.86 1.56 -1.00
N LEU A 155 11.22 2.18 0.00
CA LEU A 155 11.84 2.43 1.31
C LEU A 155 12.20 1.12 2.03
N GLY A 156 11.35 0.10 1.94
CA GLY A 156 11.61 -1.23 2.48
C GLY A 156 12.81 -1.91 1.83
N LEU A 157 12.94 -1.80 0.51
CA LEU A 157 14.10 -2.30 -0.25
C LEU A 157 15.37 -1.57 0.12
N GLY A 158 15.34 -0.23 0.25
CA GLY A 158 16.48 0.55 0.73
C GLY A 158 16.95 0.06 2.10
N LYS A 159 16.03 -0.14 3.06
CA LYS A 159 16.36 -0.72 4.37
C LYS A 159 16.91 -2.14 4.28
N PHE A 160 16.35 -2.97 3.40
CA PHE A 160 16.81 -4.34 3.20
C PHE A 160 18.24 -4.39 2.67
N ILE A 161 18.57 -3.59 1.66
CA ILE A 161 19.92 -3.48 1.08
C ILE A 161 20.92 -3.05 2.16
N VAL A 162 20.60 -1.99 2.91
CA VAL A 162 21.46 -1.49 4.00
C VAL A 162 21.68 -2.57 5.06
N LYS A 163 20.63 -3.31 5.45
CA LYS A 163 20.73 -4.42 6.41
C LYS A 163 21.63 -5.54 5.89
N GLN A 164 21.51 -5.92 4.63
CA GLN A 164 22.33 -6.98 4.02
C GLN A 164 23.80 -6.58 3.92
N ILE A 165 24.09 -5.35 3.48
CA ILE A 165 25.47 -4.81 3.42
C ILE A 165 26.08 -4.80 4.83
N THR A 166 25.34 -4.28 5.82
CA THR A 166 25.82 -4.20 7.20
C THR A 166 26.12 -5.58 7.77
N LYS A 167 25.24 -6.57 7.55
CA LYS A 167 25.45 -7.96 7.97
C LYS A 167 26.70 -8.57 7.33
N LYS A 168 26.94 -8.31 6.04
CA LYS A 168 28.13 -8.79 5.31
C LYS A 168 29.41 -8.15 5.85
N LEU A 169 29.41 -6.83 6.06
CA LEU A 169 30.54 -6.08 6.62
C LEU A 169 30.90 -6.55 8.03
N ILE A 170 29.90 -6.78 8.89
CA ILE A 170 30.13 -7.31 10.24
C ILE A 170 30.69 -8.72 10.18
N THR A 171 30.14 -9.58 9.32
CA THR A 171 30.65 -10.95 9.17
C THR A 171 32.10 -10.95 8.68
N PHE A 172 32.43 -10.06 7.75
CA PHE A 172 33.80 -9.86 7.26
C PHE A 172 34.74 -9.34 8.36
N LYS A 173 34.33 -8.29 9.09
CA LYS A 173 35.11 -7.72 10.20
C LYS A 173 35.31 -8.71 11.34
N ARG A 174 34.31 -9.59 11.60
CA ARG A 174 34.41 -10.68 12.57
C ARG A 174 35.43 -11.73 12.14
N LYS A 175 35.43 -12.14 10.87
CA LYS A 175 36.44 -13.08 10.32
C LYS A 175 37.84 -12.47 10.35
N ALA A 176 37.97 -11.19 10.05
CA ALA A 176 39.25 -10.47 10.14
C ALA A 176 39.74 -10.24 11.59
N ALA A 177 38.87 -10.41 12.59
CA ALA A 177 39.16 -10.20 14.00
C ALA A 177 39.30 -11.52 14.79
N GLU A 178 39.49 -12.66 14.10
CA GLU A 178 39.80 -13.95 14.72
C GLU A 178 40.98 -13.79 15.70
N GLY A 179 40.67 -13.80 17.00
CA GLY A 179 41.62 -13.59 18.10
C GLY A 179 41.13 -12.66 19.23
N ARG A 180 40.14 -11.79 19.02
CA ARG A 180 39.58 -10.94 20.10
C ARG A 180 38.16 -11.35 20.48
N HIS A 181 38.03 -11.90 21.68
CA HIS A 181 36.78 -12.38 22.24
C HIS A 181 35.77 -11.23 22.41
N SER A 182 34.71 -11.31 21.59
CA SER A 182 33.32 -10.97 21.90
C SER A 182 33.03 -9.59 22.50
N SER A 183 33.08 -8.56 21.66
CA SER A 183 32.34 -7.31 21.94
C SER A 183 30.82 -7.58 21.90
N ASN A 184 30.17 -7.04 22.93
CA ASN A 184 28.75 -7.11 23.25
C ASN A 184 27.81 -7.01 22.05
N TYR A 185 26.83 -7.92 21.98
CA TYR A 185 25.65 -7.82 21.11
C TYR A 185 25.02 -6.41 21.12
N HIS A 186 25.12 -5.72 22.25
CA HIS A 186 24.68 -4.34 22.45
C HIS A 186 25.41 -3.33 21.54
N GLU A 187 26.74 -3.37 21.44
CA GLU A 187 27.51 -2.46 20.58
C GLU A 187 27.19 -2.69 19.10
N MET A 188 27.03 -3.96 18.72
CA MET A 188 26.65 -4.33 17.36
C MET A 188 25.26 -3.76 17.00
N LYS A 189 24.29 -3.84 17.92
CA LYS A 189 22.95 -3.27 17.75
C LYS A 189 22.99 -1.74 17.60
N ILE A 190 23.85 -1.05 18.37
CA ILE A 190 24.03 0.40 18.26
C ILE A 190 24.61 0.78 16.89
N MET A 191 25.61 0.07 16.39
CA MET A 191 26.12 0.29 15.03
C MET A 191 25.05 0.05 13.97
N PHE A 192 24.29 -1.04 14.09
CA PHE A 192 23.20 -1.35 13.14
C PHE A 192 22.18 -0.22 13.07
N ASN A 193 21.74 0.32 14.22
CA ASN A 193 20.79 1.42 14.26
C ASN A 193 21.37 2.70 13.63
N LYS A 194 22.65 3.00 13.87
CA LYS A 194 23.32 4.14 13.23
C LYS A 194 23.37 3.98 11.71
N VAL A 195 23.79 2.81 11.21
CA VAL A 195 23.87 2.54 9.77
C VAL A 195 22.48 2.53 9.11
N GLU A 196 21.45 1.99 9.77
CA GLU A 196 20.06 2.09 9.27
C GLU A 196 19.61 3.55 9.19
N SER A 197 19.96 4.38 10.18
CA SER A 197 19.65 5.80 10.18
C SER A 197 20.31 6.53 9.01
N TYR A 198 21.62 6.33 8.78
CA TYR A 198 22.33 6.90 7.64
C TYR A 198 21.80 6.38 6.30
N GLY A 199 21.45 5.10 6.22
CA GLY A 199 20.84 4.50 5.04
C GLY A 199 19.49 5.15 4.69
N ARG A 200 18.70 5.51 5.71
CA ARG A 200 17.44 6.25 5.53
C ARG A 200 17.68 7.66 5.01
N LEU A 201 18.67 8.37 5.56
CA LEU A 201 19.05 9.71 5.11
C LEU A 201 19.47 9.70 3.64
N LEU A 202 20.37 8.80 3.26
CA LEU A 202 20.84 8.67 1.88
C LEU A 202 19.69 8.30 0.92
N SER A 203 18.83 7.35 1.31
CA SER A 203 17.67 6.96 0.50
C SER A 203 16.72 8.14 0.26
N SER A 204 16.49 8.96 1.29
CA SER A 204 15.66 10.16 1.17
C SER A 204 16.28 11.19 0.23
N GLY A 205 17.59 11.44 0.36
CA GLY A 205 18.33 12.33 -0.53
C GLY A 205 18.30 11.88 -1.99
N LEU A 206 18.48 10.59 -2.25
CA LEU A 206 18.41 10.03 -3.61
C LEU A 206 17.01 10.15 -4.22
N ILE A 207 15.96 9.87 -3.44
CA ILE A 207 14.57 9.98 -3.92
C ILE A 207 14.24 11.43 -4.28
N TRP A 208 14.52 12.38 -3.38
CA TRP A 208 14.22 13.79 -3.62
C TRP A 208 15.11 14.41 -4.69
N GLY A 209 16.40 14.06 -4.73
CA GLY A 209 17.30 14.46 -5.80
C GLY A 209 16.80 13.99 -7.17
N SER A 210 16.31 12.74 -7.27
CA SER A 210 15.71 12.21 -8.50
C SER A 210 14.44 12.95 -8.89
N VAL A 211 13.57 13.29 -7.92
CA VAL A 211 12.35 14.08 -8.17
C VAL A 211 12.70 15.44 -8.77
N MET A 212 13.67 16.15 -8.17
CA MET A 212 14.10 17.45 -8.67
C MET A 212 14.80 17.36 -10.02
N MET A 213 15.58 16.30 -10.27
CA MET A 213 16.20 16.03 -11.56
C MET A 213 15.15 15.75 -12.64
N PHE A 214 14.10 14.98 -12.35
CA PHE A 214 13.02 14.77 -13.32
C PHE A 214 12.21 16.04 -13.55
N TYR A 215 12.05 16.88 -12.53
CA TYR A 215 11.39 18.18 -12.67
C TYR A 215 12.16 19.12 -13.60
N SER A 216 13.49 19.09 -13.61
CA SER A 216 14.29 19.93 -14.50
C SER A 216 14.35 19.40 -15.94
N ILE A 217 14.32 18.08 -16.15
CA ILE A 217 14.45 17.47 -17.48
C ILE A 217 13.15 17.55 -18.29
N ASP A 218 12.01 17.13 -17.72
CA ASP A 218 10.73 17.16 -18.44
C ASP A 218 9.55 17.32 -17.48
N LYS A 219 9.01 18.55 -17.44
CA LYS A 219 7.89 18.93 -16.56
C LYS A 219 6.59 18.17 -16.91
N ASN A 220 6.42 17.64 -18.12
CA ASN A 220 5.09 17.25 -18.62
C ASN A 220 4.83 15.75 -18.65
N PHE A 221 5.84 14.91 -18.86
CA PHE A 221 5.61 13.48 -19.13
C PHE A 221 6.04 12.53 -18.00
N LEU A 222 7.12 12.86 -17.28
CA LEU A 222 7.75 11.92 -16.34
C LEU A 222 7.14 11.94 -14.93
N LEU A 223 6.62 13.10 -14.51
CA LEU A 223 6.07 13.28 -13.16
C LEU A 223 4.57 13.03 -13.13
N GLN A 224 4.11 12.38 -12.07
CA GLN A 224 2.68 12.29 -11.78
C GLN A 224 2.09 13.71 -11.66
N LYS A 225 0.94 13.95 -12.33
CA LYS A 225 0.26 15.26 -12.36
C LYS A 225 0.15 15.96 -11.00
N SER A 226 -0.17 15.22 -9.93
CA SER A 226 -0.30 15.81 -8.59
C SER A 226 1.02 16.31 -8.01
N LEU A 227 2.12 15.58 -8.23
CA LEU A 227 3.44 15.97 -7.75
C LEU A 227 3.97 17.16 -8.55
N LYS A 228 3.80 17.12 -9.89
CA LYS A 228 4.13 18.24 -10.77
C LYS A 228 3.45 19.54 -10.30
N LEU A 229 2.14 19.49 -10.09
CA LEU A 229 1.37 20.67 -9.70
C LEU A 229 1.85 21.26 -8.37
N SER A 230 2.23 20.40 -7.42
CA SER A 230 2.83 20.85 -6.16
C SER A 230 4.19 21.50 -6.37
N LEU A 231 5.03 20.94 -7.25
CA LEU A 231 6.33 21.53 -7.59
C LEU A 231 6.18 22.85 -8.34
N ASP A 232 5.25 22.96 -9.28
CA ASP A 232 4.94 24.22 -9.99
C ASP A 232 4.37 25.27 -9.05
N PHE A 233 3.57 24.88 -8.05
CA PHE A 233 3.06 25.82 -7.04
C PHE A 233 4.17 26.35 -6.12
N ILE A 234 5.10 25.49 -5.71
CA ILE A 234 6.15 25.84 -4.74
C ILE A 234 7.37 26.50 -5.41
N TYR A 235 7.78 25.98 -6.56
CA TYR A 235 9.03 26.33 -7.24
C TYR A 235 8.82 26.89 -8.65
N GLY A 236 7.58 26.99 -9.13
CA GLY A 236 7.29 27.60 -10.41
C GLY A 236 7.48 29.12 -10.38
N ASP A 237 7.77 29.69 -11.54
CA ASP A 237 8.11 31.12 -11.68
C ASP A 237 6.90 32.06 -11.50
N SER A 238 5.68 31.53 -11.47
CA SER A 238 4.43 32.29 -11.32
C SER A 238 3.83 32.17 -9.93
N ILE A 239 3.47 33.32 -9.34
CA ILE A 239 2.69 33.37 -8.08
C ILE A 239 1.27 32.89 -8.37
N TYR A 240 0.95 31.67 -7.97
CA TYR A 240 -0.42 31.14 -8.00
C TYR A 240 -1.15 31.47 -6.70
N SER A 241 -2.44 31.83 -6.78
CA SER A 241 -3.29 31.85 -5.58
C SER A 241 -3.56 30.41 -5.10
N TRP A 242 -3.69 30.20 -3.79
CA TRP A 242 -4.06 28.89 -3.21
C TRP A 242 -5.31 28.29 -3.87
N MET A 243 -6.24 29.12 -4.34
CA MET A 243 -7.46 28.66 -5.02
C MET A 243 -7.21 28.14 -6.43
N GLU A 244 -6.24 28.70 -7.17
CA GLU A 244 -5.87 28.22 -8.51
C GLU A 244 -5.15 26.88 -8.46
N ALA A 245 -4.35 26.64 -7.42
CA ALA A 245 -3.65 25.36 -7.21
C ALA A 245 -4.60 24.17 -6.97
N PHE A 246 -5.84 24.42 -6.52
CA PHE A 246 -6.84 23.36 -6.28
C PHE A 246 -8.05 23.44 -7.21
N ASN A 247 -8.03 24.32 -8.22
CA ASN A 247 -9.04 24.32 -9.28
C ASN A 247 -8.72 23.23 -10.31
N TYR A 248 -9.25 22.04 -10.04
CA TYR A 248 -9.10 20.78 -10.79
C TYR A 248 -9.65 20.77 -12.24
N SER A 249 -9.91 21.91 -12.88
CA SER A 249 -10.67 22.00 -14.14
C SER A 249 -10.02 22.85 -15.23
N ARG A 250 -8.78 22.52 -15.62
CA ARG A 250 -8.27 22.70 -16.99
C ARG A 250 -7.37 21.53 -17.36
#